data_AF-A0AAV4XM52-F1
#
_entry.id   AF-A0AAV4XM52-F1
#
_cell.length_a   1.000
_cell.length_b   1.000
_cell.length_c   1.000
_cell.angle_alpha   90.00
_cell.angle_beta   90.00
_cell.angle_gamma   90.00
#
_symmetry.space_group_name_H-M   'P 1'
#
loop_
_entity.id
_entity.type
_entity.pdbx_description
1 polymer ?
#
loop_
_entity_poly.entity_id
_entity_poly.type
_entity_poly.pdbx_seq_one_letter_code
_entity_poly.pdbx_strand_id
1 'polypeptide(L)'
;MGDDYPEIELLIGSNIYGQIPTGYGKRDSWSLHIFCDASKNAYATVIFFKSESSGQVYVKFVAAKSRISPLKKVTIPRLELLACVFRFTPAKYVVTALSLKEVPTYYWTDATVALCWIQREENWRVFVNNRVKDIRSLSKKEYWRHIPGKLNPADIASRGCTSNICRSTVGGRVLNFFESLPGGVAKVLAKRKLIAAEMKRK
;
A
#
# COMPACT_ATOMS: atom_id res chain seq x y z
N MET A 1 15.24 17.30 11.92
CA MET A 1 16.22 17.39 10.84
C MET A 1 15.67 16.57 9.69
N GLY A 2 15.13 17.25 8.68
CA GLY A 2 14.49 16.59 7.53
C GLY A 2 15.55 15.89 6.71
N ASP A 3 15.39 14.58 6.53
CA ASP A 3 16.18 13.81 5.60
C ASP A 3 15.84 14.29 4.19
N ASP A 4 16.66 15.16 3.62
CA ASP A 4 16.50 15.70 2.27
C ASP A 4 17.15 14.70 1.28
N TYR A 5 16.31 13.83 0.70
CA TYR A 5 16.71 12.87 -0.32
C TYR A 5 15.74 13.02 -1.49
N PRO A 6 16.24 12.97 -2.74
CA PRO A 6 15.40 13.19 -3.91
C PRO A 6 14.22 12.22 -3.88
N GLU A 7 13.02 12.79 -3.76
CA GLU A 7 11.81 12.03 -4.04
C GLU A 7 11.81 11.72 -5.53
N ILE A 8 11.90 10.45 -5.91
CA ILE A 8 11.50 10.07 -7.25
C ILE A 8 9.99 10.23 -7.28
N GLU A 9 9.53 11.21 -8.06
CA GLU A 9 8.12 11.46 -8.32
C GLU A 9 7.56 10.29 -9.14
N LEU A 10 7.13 9.24 -8.43
CA LEU A 10 6.53 8.05 -9.03
C LEU A 10 5.02 8.31 -9.21
N LEU A 11 4.58 8.23 -10.47
CA LEU A 11 3.21 8.01 -10.95
C LEU A 11 2.12 8.34 -9.94
N ILE A 12 1.76 9.62 -9.88
CA ILE A 12 0.33 9.93 -9.84
C ILE A 12 -0.22 9.17 -11.04
N GLY A 13 -1.00 8.12 -10.81
CA GLY A 13 -1.60 7.35 -11.89
C GLY A 13 -2.27 8.37 -12.80
N SER A 14 -1.65 8.62 -13.96
CA SER A 14 -2.09 9.52 -15.02
C SER A 14 -3.59 9.75 -14.95
N ASN A 15 -4.02 10.89 -14.40
CA ASN A 15 -5.43 11.27 -14.24
C ASN A 15 -6.38 10.14 -13.82
N ILE A 16 -6.10 9.49 -12.69
CA ILE A 16 -7.15 8.84 -11.91
C ILE A 16 -7.23 9.43 -10.51
N TYR A 17 -7.54 10.73 -10.44
CA TYR A 17 -8.71 11.11 -9.64
C TYR A 17 -9.94 10.51 -10.33
N GLY A 18 -10.03 9.18 -10.35
CA GLY A 18 -11.26 8.56 -10.75
C GLY A 18 -12.24 8.97 -9.67
N GLN A 19 -13.30 9.71 -10.03
CA GLN A 19 -14.54 9.65 -9.26
C GLN A 19 -14.69 8.20 -8.82
N ILE A 20 -14.82 7.94 -7.51
CA ILE A 20 -15.19 6.61 -7.05
C ILE A 20 -16.47 6.30 -7.82
N PRO A 21 -16.45 5.37 -8.80
CA PRO A 21 -17.55 5.32 -9.73
C PRO A 21 -18.82 4.99 -8.95
N THR A 22 -19.91 5.68 -9.27
CA THR A 22 -21.24 5.26 -8.83
C THR A 22 -21.39 3.78 -9.20
N GLY A 23 -21.68 2.91 -8.23
CA GLY A 23 -21.85 1.47 -8.45
C GLY A 23 -20.85 0.53 -7.75
N TYR A 24 -19.89 1.03 -6.98
CA TYR A 24 -18.95 0.19 -6.20
C TYR A 24 -19.51 -0.29 -4.84
N GLY A 25 -20.83 -0.20 -4.62
CA GLY A 25 -21.49 -0.58 -3.37
C GLY A 25 -21.55 0.54 -2.33
N LYS A 26 -22.25 0.25 -1.22
CA LYS A 26 -22.44 1.17 -0.10
C LYS A 26 -21.10 1.52 0.54
N ARG A 27 -20.97 2.75 1.05
CA ARG A 27 -19.74 3.25 1.69
C ARG A 27 -19.27 2.36 2.85
N ASP A 28 -20.19 1.69 3.54
CA ASP A 28 -19.89 0.77 4.65
C ASP A 28 -19.08 -0.46 4.23
N SER A 29 -19.06 -0.80 2.93
CA SER A 29 -18.26 -1.92 2.42
C SER A 29 -16.87 -1.50 1.92
N TRP A 30 -16.56 -0.20 1.98
CA TRP A 30 -15.31 0.33 1.46
C TRP A 30 -14.17 0.10 2.44
N SER A 31 -12.97 -0.11 1.91
CA SER A 31 -11.73 -0.18 2.69
C SER A 31 -10.53 0.24 1.86
N LEU A 32 -9.56 0.86 2.51
CA LEU A 32 -8.25 1.18 1.95
C LEU A 32 -7.23 0.15 2.43
N HIS A 33 -6.45 -0.35 1.50
CA HIS A 33 -5.37 -1.28 1.76
C HIS A 33 -4.10 -0.68 1.23
N ILE A 34 -3.23 -0.28 2.15
CA ILE A 34 -1.95 0.27 1.76
C ILE A 34 -0.89 -0.81 2.06
N PHE A 35 0.12 -0.92 1.22
CA PHE A 35 1.20 -1.92 1.31
C PHE A 35 2.52 -1.18 1.31
N CYS A 36 3.49 -1.65 2.10
CA CYS A 36 4.84 -1.08 2.11
C CYS A 36 5.90 -2.17 2.08
N ASP A 37 7.03 -1.82 1.48
CA ASP A 37 8.21 -2.67 1.40
C ASP A 37 9.49 -1.83 1.31
N ALA A 38 10.62 -2.42 1.68
CA ALA A 38 11.93 -1.82 1.52
C ALA A 38 12.95 -2.79 0.93
N SER A 39 13.78 -2.27 0.05
CA SER A 39 15.00 -2.92 -0.43
C SER A 39 16.22 -2.08 -0.06
N LYS A 40 17.42 -2.60 -0.39
CA LYS A 40 18.67 -1.83 -0.29
C LYS A 40 18.64 -0.54 -1.11
N ASN A 41 17.83 -0.50 -2.18
CA ASN A 41 17.86 0.58 -3.17
C ASN A 41 16.77 1.64 -2.91
N ALA A 42 15.59 1.20 -2.50
CA ALA A 42 14.46 2.09 -2.24
C ALA A 42 13.47 1.45 -1.29
N TYR A 43 12.62 2.27 -0.70
CA TYR A 43 11.39 1.83 -0.04
C TYR A 43 10.18 2.40 -0.76
N ALA A 44 9.08 1.66 -0.71
CA ALA A 44 7.90 1.95 -1.52
C ALA A 44 6.59 1.75 -0.76
N THR A 45 5.56 2.39 -1.28
CA THR A 45 4.18 2.30 -0.80
C THR A 45 3.25 2.14 -1.98
N VAL A 46 2.26 1.25 -1.85
CA VAL A 46 1.21 1.03 -2.84
C VAL A 46 -0.15 1.08 -2.17
N ILE A 47 -1.11 1.79 -2.77
CA ILE A 47 -2.45 2.00 -2.23
C ILE A 47 -3.49 1.35 -3.13
N PHE A 48 -4.36 0.57 -2.53
CA PHE A 48 -5.54 -0.01 -3.16
C PHE A 48 -6.81 0.39 -2.42
N PHE A 49 -7.86 0.62 -3.21
CA PHE A 49 -9.23 0.72 -2.74
C PHE A 49 -9.92 -0.63 -2.96
N LYS A 50 -10.63 -1.09 -1.93
CA LYS A 50 -11.49 -2.27 -1.98
C LYS A 50 -12.91 -1.83 -1.65
N SER A 51 -13.90 -2.38 -2.36
CA SER A 51 -15.29 -2.34 -1.96
C SER A 51 -15.98 -3.68 -2.20
N GLU A 52 -17.13 -3.86 -1.56
CA GLU A 52 -17.97 -5.05 -1.76
C GLU A 52 -19.42 -4.66 -2.08
N SER A 53 -20.00 -5.23 -3.13
CA SER A 53 -21.38 -4.95 -3.52
C SER A 53 -22.04 -6.15 -4.16
N SER A 54 -23.24 -6.51 -3.71
CA SER A 54 -23.96 -7.70 -4.21
C SER A 54 -23.08 -8.95 -4.17
N GLY A 55 -22.28 -9.01 -3.11
CA GLY A 55 -21.24 -10.00 -2.91
C GLY A 55 -19.97 -9.82 -3.77
N GLN A 56 -19.97 -9.02 -4.83
CA GLN A 56 -18.78 -8.83 -5.66
C GLN A 56 -17.73 -7.97 -4.96
N VAL A 57 -16.47 -8.40 -5.02
CA VAL A 57 -15.33 -7.65 -4.48
C VAL A 57 -14.69 -6.87 -5.60
N TYR A 58 -14.62 -5.56 -5.43
CA TYR A 58 -13.96 -4.67 -6.38
C TYR A 58 -12.68 -4.15 -5.76
N VAL A 59 -11.57 -4.36 -6.46
CA VAL A 59 -10.27 -3.80 -6.09
C VAL A 59 -9.81 -2.84 -7.18
N LYS A 60 -9.30 -1.67 -6.79
CA LYS A 60 -8.77 -0.64 -7.68
C LYS A 60 -7.44 -0.11 -7.15
N PHE A 61 -6.42 -0.10 -8.00
CA PHE A 61 -5.17 0.59 -7.72
C PHE A 61 -5.43 2.10 -7.62
N VAL A 62 -4.92 2.73 -6.57
CA VAL A 62 -5.08 4.16 -6.33
C VAL A 62 -3.79 4.91 -6.60
N ALA A 63 -2.70 4.50 -5.96
CA ALA A 63 -1.41 5.18 -6.07
C ALA A 63 -0.25 4.25 -5.72
N ALA A 64 0.96 4.60 -6.19
CA ALA A 64 2.21 4.03 -5.70
C ALA A 64 3.25 5.13 -5.60
N LYS A 65 4.10 5.09 -4.57
CA LYS A 65 5.21 6.02 -4.38
C LYS A 65 6.44 5.25 -3.89
N SER A 66 7.60 5.56 -4.46
CA SER A 66 8.90 5.01 -4.04
C SER A 66 9.85 6.13 -3.66
N ARG A 67 10.81 5.83 -2.79
CA ARG A 67 11.87 6.75 -2.39
C ARG A 67 13.18 6.01 -2.25
N ILE A 68 14.26 6.61 -2.77
CA ILE A 68 15.59 6.03 -2.73
C ILE A 68 16.03 5.86 -1.27
N SER A 69 16.62 4.71 -0.97
CA SER A 69 17.16 4.41 0.36
C SER A 69 18.31 5.37 0.71
N PRO A 70 18.47 5.77 1.98
CA PRO A 70 19.55 6.67 2.38
C PRO A 70 20.93 6.12 1.98
N LEU A 71 21.83 7.00 1.53
CA LEU A 71 23.21 6.63 1.20
C LEU A 71 24.00 6.16 2.44
N LYS A 72 23.61 6.64 3.63
CA LYS A 72 24.18 6.16 4.90
C LYS A 72 23.76 4.71 5.12
N LYS A 73 24.68 3.87 5.62
CA LYS A 73 24.41 2.46 5.92
C LYS A 73 23.30 2.34 6.98
N VAL A 74 22.09 2.02 6.51
CA VAL A 74 20.94 1.65 7.34
C VAL A 74 20.70 0.14 7.17
N THR A 75 20.40 -0.56 8.26
CA THR A 75 20.11 -2.00 8.20
C THR A 75 18.75 -2.25 7.52
N ILE A 76 18.58 -3.42 6.89
CA ILE A 76 17.31 -3.79 6.23
C ILE A 76 16.11 -3.64 7.17
N PRO A 77 16.11 -4.12 8.43
CA PRO A 77 14.98 -3.92 9.33
C PRO A 77 14.63 -2.45 9.59
N ARG A 78 15.64 -1.57 9.62
CA ARG A 78 15.40 -0.13 9.78
C ARG A 78 14.84 0.50 8.50
N LEU A 79 15.24 0.03 7.32
CA LEU A 79 14.65 0.44 6.04
C LEU A 79 13.19 -0.01 5.94
N GLU A 80 12.89 -1.25 6.34
CA GLU A 80 11.52 -1.78 6.41
C GLU A 80 10.65 -0.94 7.36
N LEU A 81 11.18 -0.58 8.53
CA LEU A 81 10.49 0.33 9.46
C LEU A 81 10.31 1.74 8.86
N LEU A 82 11.27 2.25 8.08
CA LEU A 82 11.12 3.51 7.37
C LEU A 82 10.06 3.44 6.26
N ALA A 83 9.93 2.31 5.55
CA ALA A 83 8.84 2.11 4.59
C ALA A 83 7.46 2.22 5.27
N CYS A 84 7.34 1.71 6.51
CA CYS A 84 6.13 1.86 7.31
C CYS A 84 5.83 3.32 7.65
N VAL A 85 6.85 4.18 7.85
CA VAL A 85 6.70 5.62 8.13
C VAL A 85 6.40 6.43 6.85
N PHE A 86 7.13 6.18 5.77
CA PHE A 86 7.07 6.96 4.52
C PHE A 86 5.69 6.94 3.85
N ARG A 87 4.98 5.84 4.08
CA ARG A 87 3.64 5.54 3.60
C ARG A 87 2.55 6.56 3.94
N PHE A 88 2.74 7.38 4.97
CA PHE A 88 1.66 8.23 5.47
C PHE A 88 1.46 9.53 4.67
N THR A 89 2.48 10.05 3.98
CA THR A 89 2.34 11.26 3.15
C THR A 89 1.42 11.00 1.94
N PRO A 90 1.60 9.92 1.15
CA PRO A 90 0.69 9.60 0.05
C PRO A 90 -0.71 9.18 0.52
N ALA A 91 -0.80 8.44 1.62
CA ALA A 91 -2.08 7.97 2.16
C ALA A 91 -2.98 9.13 2.61
N LYS A 92 -2.42 10.11 3.34
CA LYS A 92 -3.14 11.31 3.77
C LYS A 92 -3.63 12.12 2.58
N TYR A 93 -2.80 12.26 1.54
CA TYR A 93 -3.19 12.94 0.31
C TYR A 93 -4.38 12.26 -0.37
N VAL A 94 -4.31 10.93 -0.54
CA VAL A 94 -5.38 10.14 -1.14
C VAL A 94 -6.68 10.22 -0.33
N VAL A 95 -6.59 10.10 1.00
CA VAL A 95 -7.77 10.15 1.88
C VAL A 95 -8.47 11.50 1.79
N THR A 96 -7.71 12.60 1.77
CA THR A 96 -8.26 13.95 1.62
C THR A 96 -8.82 14.17 0.21
N ALA A 97 -8.05 13.85 -0.84
CA ALA A 97 -8.43 14.09 -2.22
C ALA A 97 -9.68 13.29 -2.66
N LEU A 98 -9.92 12.14 -2.03
CA LEU A 98 -11.06 11.26 -2.34
C LEU A 98 -12.16 11.27 -1.26
N SER A 99 -12.10 12.17 -0.27
CA SER A 99 -13.06 12.26 0.84
C SER A 99 -13.29 10.94 1.62
N LEU A 100 -12.22 10.18 1.85
CA LEU A 100 -12.25 8.84 2.47
C LEU A 100 -12.01 8.86 3.99
N LYS A 101 -12.26 9.99 4.67
CA LYS A 101 -11.86 10.26 6.06
C LYS A 101 -12.34 9.23 7.11
N GLU A 102 -13.33 8.40 6.76
CA GLU A 102 -13.94 7.41 7.64
C GLU A 102 -13.85 5.98 7.10
N VAL A 103 -13.18 5.78 5.97
CA VAL A 103 -13.06 4.46 5.35
C VAL A 103 -12.02 3.62 6.12
N PRO A 104 -12.38 2.41 6.58
CA PRO A 104 -11.44 1.50 7.23
C PRO A 104 -10.15 1.35 6.45
N THR A 105 -9.01 1.59 7.09
CA THR A 105 -7.69 1.59 6.43
C THR A 105 -6.79 0.56 7.09
N TYR A 106 -6.29 -0.39 6.30
CA TYR A 106 -5.44 -1.50 6.76
C TYR A 106 -4.02 -1.38 6.27
N TYR A 107 -3.10 -1.87 7.10
CA TYR A 107 -1.68 -1.77 6.88
C TYR A 107 -0.96 -3.09 6.74
N TRP A 108 -0.25 -3.26 5.62
CA TRP A 108 0.38 -4.51 5.23
C TRP A 108 1.88 -4.33 5.01
N THR A 109 2.67 -5.21 5.62
CA THR A 109 4.10 -5.37 5.42
C THR A 109 4.48 -6.84 5.55
N ASP A 110 5.49 -7.29 4.82
CA ASP A 110 6.12 -8.61 4.94
C ASP A 110 7.29 -8.61 5.94
N ALA A 111 7.68 -7.44 6.43
CA ALA A 111 8.72 -7.29 7.45
C ALA A 111 8.20 -7.62 8.84
N THR A 112 8.33 -8.89 9.25
CA THR A 112 7.88 -9.36 10.57
C THR A 112 8.57 -8.63 11.73
N VAL A 113 9.83 -8.22 11.58
CA VAL A 113 10.57 -7.45 12.58
C VAL A 113 9.96 -6.05 12.74
N ALA A 114 9.69 -5.35 11.65
CA ALA A 114 9.04 -4.04 11.69
C ALA A 114 7.63 -4.13 12.28
N LEU A 115 6.86 -5.15 11.90
CA LEU A 115 5.53 -5.42 12.45
C LEU A 115 5.59 -5.66 13.97
N CYS A 116 6.55 -6.45 14.43
CA CYS A 116 6.79 -6.70 15.85
C CYS A 116 7.02 -5.40 16.63
N TRP A 117 7.91 -4.53 16.13
CA TRP A 117 8.16 -3.21 16.74
C TRP A 117 6.91 -2.34 16.80
N ILE A 118 6.07 -2.38 15.75
CA ILE A 118 4.82 -1.60 15.68
C ILE A 118 3.75 -2.13 16.62
N GLN A 119 3.70 -3.44 16.88
CA GLN A 119 2.63 -4.06 17.69
C GLN A 119 2.96 -4.10 19.18
N ARG A 120 4.23 -4.25 19.56
CA ARG A 120 4.63 -4.45 20.96
C ARG A 120 5.01 -3.16 21.67
N GLU A 121 4.74 -3.07 22.96
CA GLU A 121 5.10 -1.95 23.82
C GLU A 121 6.35 -2.31 24.63
N GLU A 122 7.51 -2.17 23.99
CA GLU A 122 8.81 -2.45 24.62
C GLU A 122 9.75 -1.24 24.50
N ASN A 123 10.80 -1.22 25.32
CA ASN A 123 11.83 -0.19 25.29
C ASN A 123 12.85 -0.47 24.18
N TRP A 124 12.54 -0.04 22.95
CA TRP A 124 13.46 -0.16 21.82
C TRP A 124 14.58 0.90 21.86
N ARG A 125 15.61 0.70 21.03
CA ARG A 125 16.63 1.75 20.80
C ARG A 125 15.97 3.00 20.21
N VAL A 126 16.54 4.17 20.51
CA VAL A 126 16.01 5.51 20.17
C VAL A 126 15.46 5.62 18.74
N PHE A 127 16.20 5.13 17.74
CA PHE A 127 15.74 5.15 16.34
C PHE A 127 14.40 4.43 16.16
N VAL A 128 14.29 3.19 16.62
CA VAL A 128 13.08 2.36 16.47
C VAL A 128 11.94 3.00 17.26
N ASN A 129 12.19 3.42 18.49
CA ASN A 129 11.19 4.08 19.33
C ASN A 129 10.62 5.34 18.67
N ASN A 130 11.46 6.20 18.11
CA ASN A 130 10.99 7.41 17.44
C ASN A 130 10.14 7.08 16.21
N ARG A 131 10.58 6.15 15.36
CA ARG A 131 9.80 5.74 14.18
C ARG A 131 8.49 5.02 14.54
N VAL A 132 8.47 4.19 15.59
CA VAL A 132 7.24 3.55 16.08
C VAL A 132 6.26 4.58 16.64
N LYS A 133 6.74 5.60 17.36
CA LYS A 133 5.91 6.73 17.81
C LYS A 133 5.30 7.48 16.63
N ASP A 134 6.08 7.74 15.58
CA ASP A 134 5.59 8.39 14.35
C ASP A 134 4.49 7.53 13.67
N ILE A 135 4.68 6.21 13.58
CA ILE A 135 3.67 5.30 12.99
C ILE A 135 2.38 5.28 13.82
N ARG A 136 2.51 5.23 15.15
CA ARG A 136 1.37 5.10 16.07
C ARG A 136 0.59 6.39 16.28
N SER A 137 1.21 7.56 16.05
CA SER A 137 0.48 8.84 16.05
C SER A 137 -0.43 9.01 14.84
N LEU A 138 -0.16 8.24 13.77
CA LEU A 138 -0.88 8.32 12.49
C LEU A 138 -1.82 7.13 12.23
N SER A 139 -1.60 5.99 12.90
CA SER A 139 -2.40 4.78 12.74
C SER A 139 -2.45 3.97 14.03
N LYS A 140 -3.57 3.27 14.23
CA LYS A 140 -3.68 2.32 15.34
C LYS A 140 -2.91 1.03 15.02
N LYS A 141 -2.17 0.50 15.99
CA LYS A 141 -1.32 -0.70 15.83
C LYS A 141 -2.13 -1.95 15.42
N GLU A 142 -3.42 -2.01 15.77
CA GLU A 142 -4.35 -3.10 15.48
C GLU A 142 -4.70 -3.20 13.99
N TYR A 143 -4.48 -2.12 13.21
CA TYR A 143 -4.69 -2.13 11.77
C TYR A 143 -3.47 -2.60 10.97
N TRP A 144 -2.34 -2.86 11.63
CA TRP A 144 -1.13 -3.42 11.03
C TRP A 144 -1.16 -4.94 10.99
N ARG A 145 -0.84 -5.49 9.82
CA ARG A 145 -0.99 -6.89 9.45
C ARG A 145 0.21 -7.34 8.63
N HIS A 146 0.48 -8.64 8.73
CA HIS A 146 1.49 -9.30 7.91
C HIS A 146 0.92 -9.69 6.55
N ILE A 147 1.73 -9.59 5.49
CA ILE A 147 1.48 -10.18 4.17
C ILE A 147 2.73 -10.99 3.75
N PRO A 148 2.60 -12.18 3.15
CA PRO A 148 3.78 -12.86 2.60
C PRO A 148 4.46 -12.04 1.50
N GLY A 149 5.79 -11.93 1.51
CA GLY A 149 6.53 -11.06 0.58
C GLY A 149 6.28 -11.32 -0.90
N LYS A 150 6.06 -12.58 -1.31
CA LYS A 150 5.69 -12.94 -2.69
C LYS A 150 4.36 -12.32 -3.14
N LEU A 151 3.47 -12.01 -2.20
CA LEU A 151 2.17 -11.37 -2.43
C LEU A 151 2.22 -9.86 -2.18
N ASN A 152 3.31 -9.33 -1.60
CA ASN A 152 3.44 -7.90 -1.34
C ASN A 152 3.61 -7.14 -2.67
N PRO A 153 2.66 -6.27 -3.05
CA PRO A 153 2.79 -5.49 -4.28
C PRO A 153 3.87 -4.42 -4.20
N ALA A 154 4.23 -3.97 -2.98
CA ALA A 154 5.22 -2.92 -2.80
C ALA A 154 6.66 -3.38 -3.11
N ASP A 155 6.90 -4.70 -3.10
CA ASP A 155 8.19 -5.33 -3.46
C ASP A 155 8.65 -4.99 -4.88
N ILE A 156 7.71 -4.85 -5.82
CA ILE A 156 8.03 -4.47 -7.20
C ILE A 156 8.48 -2.99 -7.24
N ALA A 157 7.81 -2.14 -6.47
CA ALA A 157 8.08 -0.71 -6.45
C ALA A 157 9.35 -0.35 -5.65
N SER A 158 9.71 -1.15 -4.63
CA SER A 158 10.91 -0.97 -3.79
C SER A 158 12.20 -1.39 -4.50
N ARG A 159 12.13 -2.25 -5.53
CA ARG A 159 13.29 -2.74 -6.30
C ARG A 159 13.56 -1.96 -7.58
N GLY A 160 12.70 -1.01 -7.93
CA GLY A 160 12.75 -0.26 -9.18
C GLY A 160 11.99 -0.97 -10.28
N CYS A 161 10.97 -0.31 -10.82
CA CYS A 161 10.19 -0.80 -11.96
C CYS A 161 9.71 0.36 -12.83
N THR A 162 9.44 0.08 -14.11
CA THR A 162 8.78 1.05 -14.97
C THR A 162 7.29 1.17 -14.62
N SER A 163 6.69 2.30 -14.99
CA SER A 163 5.27 2.60 -14.74
C SER A 163 4.30 1.50 -15.18
N ASN A 164 4.56 0.93 -16.35
CA ASN A 164 3.73 -0.10 -16.96
C ASN A 164 3.84 -1.45 -16.23
N ILE A 165 5.04 -1.81 -15.74
CA ILE A 165 5.26 -3.04 -14.95
C ILE A 165 4.59 -2.90 -13.58
N CYS A 166 4.72 -1.73 -12.94
CA CYS A 166 4.03 -1.44 -11.70
C CYS A 166 2.51 -1.60 -11.88
N ARG A 167 1.91 -1.03 -12.92
CA ARG A 167 0.44 -1.10 -13.09
C ARG A 167 -0.08 -2.51 -13.42
N SER A 168 0.60 -3.25 -14.29
CA SER A 168 0.16 -4.57 -14.76
C SER A 168 0.40 -5.70 -13.75
N THR A 169 1.55 -5.70 -13.07
CA THR A 169 1.98 -6.81 -12.19
C THR A 169 1.45 -6.67 -10.76
N VAL A 170 1.35 -5.43 -10.27
CA VAL A 170 0.83 -5.12 -8.92
C VAL A 170 -0.65 -5.46 -8.82
N GLY A 171 -1.42 -5.23 -9.90
CA GLY A 171 -2.82 -5.65 -9.98
C GLY A 171 -2.99 -7.16 -9.77
N GLY A 172 -2.18 -7.99 -10.44
CA GLY A 172 -2.25 -9.45 -10.31
C GLY A 172 -1.91 -9.97 -8.90
N ARG A 173 -0.82 -9.47 -8.28
CA ARG A 173 -0.43 -9.90 -6.92
C ARG A 173 -1.46 -9.52 -5.87
N VAL A 174 -2.03 -8.32 -5.97
CA VAL A 174 -3.05 -7.86 -5.02
C VAL A 174 -4.37 -8.59 -5.18
N LEU A 175 -4.77 -8.90 -6.41
CA LEU A 175 -5.95 -9.73 -6.66
C LEU A 175 -5.77 -11.12 -6.04
N ASN A 176 -4.64 -11.80 -6.30
CA ASN A 176 -4.33 -13.10 -5.69
C ASN A 176 -4.31 -13.03 -4.14
N PHE A 177 -3.81 -11.94 -3.57
CA PHE A 177 -3.84 -11.73 -2.12
C PHE A 177 -5.27 -11.63 -1.59
N PHE A 178 -6.13 -10.79 -2.18
CA PHE A 178 -7.52 -10.67 -1.75
C PHE A 178 -8.34 -11.94 -2.00
N GLU A 179 -8.03 -12.71 -3.05
CA GLU A 179 -8.60 -14.03 -3.32
C GLU A 179 -8.22 -15.05 -2.24
N SER A 180 -7.00 -14.94 -1.69
CA SER A 180 -6.49 -15.85 -0.65
C SER A 180 -7.09 -15.61 0.75
N LEU A 181 -7.81 -14.51 0.96
CA LEU A 181 -8.48 -14.25 2.23
C LEU A 181 -9.79 -15.06 2.34
N PRO A 182 -10.18 -15.53 3.55
CA PRO A 182 -11.44 -16.24 3.75
C PRO A 182 -12.64 -15.44 3.21
N GLY A 183 -13.40 -16.01 2.25
CA GLY A 183 -14.50 -15.35 1.53
C GLY A 183 -14.18 -14.85 0.11
N GLY A 184 -12.93 -14.95 -0.36
CA GLY A 184 -12.46 -14.39 -1.64
C GLY A 184 -12.72 -15.23 -2.91
N VAL A 185 -13.13 -16.49 -2.78
CA VAL A 185 -13.06 -17.50 -3.86
C VAL A 185 -14.06 -17.28 -5.01
N ALA A 186 -15.20 -16.60 -4.79
CA ALA A 186 -16.30 -16.64 -5.76
C ALA A 186 -16.45 -15.41 -6.71
N LYS A 187 -15.72 -14.29 -6.54
CA LYS A 187 -16.11 -13.02 -7.22
C LYS A 187 -15.05 -12.24 -8.01
N VAL A 188 -13.77 -12.60 -7.96
CA VAL A 188 -12.74 -11.88 -8.75
C VAL A 188 -12.80 -12.22 -10.25
N LEU A 189 -13.41 -13.36 -10.61
CA LEU A 189 -13.61 -13.83 -11.99
C LEU A 189 -14.37 -12.85 -12.91
N ALA A 190 -15.17 -11.92 -12.37
CA ALA A 190 -15.93 -10.97 -13.19
C ALA A 190 -15.08 -9.87 -13.86
N LYS A 191 -13.85 -9.61 -13.38
CA LYS A 191 -13.04 -8.44 -13.82
C LYS A 191 -12.00 -8.72 -14.91
N ARG A 192 -11.75 -9.98 -15.27
CA ARG A 192 -10.85 -10.32 -16.40
C ARG A 192 -11.29 -9.66 -17.72
N LYS A 193 -12.59 -9.39 -17.90
CA LYS A 193 -13.13 -8.70 -19.08
C LYS A 193 -12.97 -7.17 -19.06
N LEU A 194 -12.91 -6.53 -17.89
CA LEU A 194 -12.84 -5.07 -17.80
C LEU A 194 -11.42 -4.52 -18.04
N ILE A 195 -10.42 -5.19 -17.48
CA ILE A 195 -9.01 -4.76 -17.59
C ILE A 195 -8.48 -4.98 -19.03
N ALA A 196 -8.93 -6.04 -19.71
CA ALA A 196 -8.59 -6.28 -21.12
C ALA A 196 -9.26 -5.27 -22.08
N ALA A 197 -10.40 -4.70 -21.70
CA ALA A 197 -11.11 -3.69 -22.51
C ALA A 197 -10.50 -2.28 -22.37
N GLU A 198 -10.01 -1.92 -21.18
CA GLU A 198 -9.32 -0.64 -20.96
C GLU A 198 -7.90 -0.61 -21.56
N MET A 199 -7.21 -1.76 -21.63
CA MET A 199 -5.88 -1.86 -22.25
C MET A 199 -5.90 -1.86 -23.80
N LYS A 200 -7.07 -2.02 -24.45
CA LYS A 200 -7.21 -1.95 -25.91
C LYS A 200 -7.65 -0.58 -26.44
N ARG A 201 -7.83 0.42 -25.57
CA ARG A 201 -8.30 1.78 -25.94
C ARG A 201 -7.19 2.85 -25.91
N LYS A 202 -5.92 2.47 -26.03
CA LYS A 202 -4.82 3.39 -26.28
C LYS A 202 -3.92 2.86 -27.38
#